data_AF-A0A1C5MHA8-F1
#
_entry.id   AF-A0A1C5MHA8-F1
#
_cell.length_a   1.000
_cell.length_b   1.000
_cell.length_c   1.000
_cell.angle_alpha   90.00
_cell.angle_beta   90.00
_cell.angle_gamma   90.00
#
_symmetry.space_group_name_H-M   'P 1'
#
loop_
_entity.id
_entity.type
_entity.pdbx_description
1 polymer ?
#
loop_
_entity_poly.entity_id
_entity_poly.type
_entity_poly.pdbx_seq_one_letter_code
_entity_poly.pdbx_strand_id
1 'polypeptide(L)'
;MSNKSLSSQFSDFQKIVKKRIEQDLVELNKKTLEKTFPKFVKEIDKEIRNRYELSVDKFYQSYSPQYYHRRGSLYDLLETNYDKSKMEYSWEFDPSKIQYTGSNSSSYSHGENGLYSTVFRGGYHGGAYHDGDFYWRTPYPYFTHWGQPAAYEQISILEDFQNRIHKYETGKMKKDFRRIYIESLYSLL
;
A
#
# COMPACT_ATOMS: atom_id res chain seq x y z
N MET A 1 38.69 -60.64 -13.92
CA MET A 1 37.80 -59.99 -12.93
C MET A 1 38.20 -58.52 -12.85
N SER A 2 37.27 -57.60 -13.13
CA SER A 2 37.54 -56.15 -13.14
C SER A 2 37.64 -55.64 -11.71
N ASN A 3 38.86 -55.31 -11.28
CA ASN A 3 39.10 -54.58 -10.03
C ASN A 3 38.65 -53.13 -10.26
N LYS A 4 37.36 -52.85 -10.08
CA LYS A 4 36.90 -51.46 -9.94
C LYS A 4 37.53 -50.91 -8.67
N SER A 5 38.54 -50.05 -8.83
CA SER A 5 39.19 -49.32 -7.75
C SER A 5 38.15 -48.70 -6.81
N LEU A 6 38.33 -48.84 -5.50
CA LEU A 6 37.53 -48.17 -4.47
C LEU A 6 37.37 -46.66 -4.75
N SER A 7 38.36 -46.02 -5.40
CA SER A 7 38.29 -44.61 -5.79
C SER A 7 37.16 -44.29 -6.78
N SER A 8 36.82 -45.21 -7.70
CA SER A 8 35.70 -44.98 -8.63
C SER A 8 34.37 -45.04 -7.90
N GLN A 9 34.24 -45.94 -6.91
CA GLN A 9 33.05 -46.06 -6.07
C GLN A 9 32.85 -44.81 -5.19
N PHE A 10 33.92 -44.27 -4.59
CA PHE A 10 33.85 -43.00 -3.86
C PHE A 10 33.40 -41.83 -4.75
N SER A 11 33.88 -41.77 -6.00
CA SER A 11 33.45 -40.73 -6.94
C SER A 11 31.96 -40.84 -7.29
N ASP A 12 31.44 -42.06 -7.39
CA ASP A 12 30.02 -42.30 -7.67
C ASP A 12 29.16 -41.97 -6.44
N PHE A 13 29.61 -42.31 -5.23
CA PHE A 13 28.95 -41.89 -3.99
C PHE A 13 28.89 -40.36 -3.84
N GLN A 14 29.99 -39.65 -4.14
CA GLN A 14 30.01 -38.18 -4.11
C GLN A 14 28.98 -37.56 -5.07
N LYS A 15 28.84 -38.12 -6.28
CA LYS A 15 27.83 -37.66 -7.25
C LYS A 15 26.40 -37.90 -6.74
N ILE A 16 26.14 -39.06 -6.13
CA ILE A 16 24.83 -39.40 -5.54
C ILE A 16 24.49 -38.43 -4.41
N VAL A 17 25.41 -38.21 -3.47
CA VAL A 17 25.23 -37.29 -2.35
C VAL A 17 24.99 -35.86 -2.84
N LYS A 18 25.81 -35.38 -3.79
CA LYS A 18 25.65 -34.04 -4.38
C LYS A 18 24.26 -33.87 -5.01
N LYS A 19 23.83 -34.82 -5.84
CA LYS A 19 22.51 -34.78 -6.48
C LYS A 19 21.39 -34.77 -5.45
N ARG A 20 21.53 -35.54 -4.36
CA ARG A 20 20.54 -35.57 -3.29
C ARG A 20 20.46 -34.23 -2.55
N ILE A 21 21.60 -33.64 -2.19
CA ILE A 21 21.66 -32.31 -1.57
C ILE A 21 21.01 -31.26 -2.46
N GLU A 22 21.29 -31.27 -3.77
CA GLU A 22 20.67 -30.33 -4.71
C GLU A 22 19.14 -30.48 -4.74
N GLN A 23 18.62 -31.71 -4.75
CA GLN A 23 17.19 -31.98 -4.69
C GLN A 23 16.56 -31.51 -3.36
N ASP A 24 17.20 -31.84 -2.24
CA ASP A 24 16.72 -31.46 -0.91
C ASP A 24 16.74 -29.92 -0.74
N LEU A 25 17.74 -29.22 -1.28
CA LEU A 25 17.80 -27.75 -1.30
C LEU A 25 16.68 -27.12 -2.13
N VAL A 26 16.37 -27.69 -3.30
CA VAL A 26 15.25 -27.21 -4.13
C VAL A 26 13.92 -27.39 -3.40
N GLU A 27 13.70 -28.56 -2.78
CA GLU A 27 12.49 -28.83 -2.01
C GLU A 27 12.37 -27.93 -0.78
N LEU A 28 13.48 -27.74 -0.04
CA LEU A 28 13.53 -26.84 1.12
C LEU A 28 13.23 -25.40 0.72
N ASN A 29 13.82 -24.91 -0.38
CA ASN A 29 13.56 -23.56 -0.87
C ASN A 29 12.08 -23.39 -1.27
N LYS A 30 11.48 -24.37 -1.94
CA LYS A 30 10.05 -24.35 -2.30
C LYS A 30 9.18 -24.24 -1.06
N LYS A 31 9.37 -25.11 -0.06
CA LYS A 31 8.63 -25.08 1.21
C LYS A 31 8.84 -23.78 1.98
N THR A 32 10.07 -23.23 1.92
CA THR A 32 10.40 -21.95 2.54
C THR A 32 9.60 -20.82 1.90
N LEU A 33 9.56 -20.75 0.57
CA LEU A 33 8.80 -19.74 -0.17
C LEU A 33 7.30 -19.85 0.11
N GLU A 34 6.73 -21.05 0.10
CA GLU A 34 5.31 -21.30 0.44
C GLU A 34 4.93 -20.74 1.82
N LYS A 35 5.84 -20.81 2.80
CA LYS A 35 5.66 -20.19 4.13
C LYS A 35 5.95 -18.68 4.15
N THR A 36 6.87 -18.21 3.30
CA THR A 36 7.34 -16.82 3.27
C THR A 36 6.28 -15.88 2.68
N PHE A 37 5.69 -16.24 1.54
CA PHE A 37 4.81 -15.33 0.80
C PHE A 37 3.59 -14.84 1.59
N PRO A 38 2.81 -15.70 2.27
CA PRO A 38 1.67 -15.23 3.05
C PRO A 38 2.06 -14.26 4.18
N LYS A 39 3.20 -14.50 4.83
CA LYS A 39 3.73 -13.63 5.88
C LYS A 39 4.20 -12.29 5.31
N PHE A 40 4.90 -12.33 4.18
CA PHE A 40 5.41 -11.15 3.52
C PHE A 40 4.26 -10.26 2.98
N VAL A 41 3.24 -10.87 2.39
CA VAL A 41 2.01 -10.17 1.96
C VAL A 41 1.36 -9.44 3.12
N LYS A 42 1.23 -10.10 4.28
CA LYS A 42 0.67 -9.46 5.49
C LYS A 42 1.50 -8.27 5.96
N GLU A 43 2.83 -8.37 5.89
CA GLU A 43 3.73 -7.27 6.26
C GLU A 43 3.62 -6.09 5.28
N ILE A 44 3.57 -6.38 3.97
CA ILE A 44 3.39 -5.36 2.92
C ILE A 44 2.03 -4.66 3.09
N ASP A 45 0.95 -5.41 3.27
CA ASP A 45 -0.39 -4.84 3.46
C ASP A 45 -0.43 -3.84 4.62
N LYS A 46 0.19 -4.22 5.75
CA LYS A 46 0.34 -3.34 6.91
C LYS A 46 1.15 -2.09 6.59
N GLU A 47 2.29 -2.22 5.91
CA GLU A 47 3.15 -1.07 5.56
C GLU A 47 2.46 -0.11 4.58
N ILE A 48 1.74 -0.64 3.59
CA ILE A 48 1.01 0.17 2.61
C ILE A 48 -0.12 0.94 3.28
N ARG A 49 -0.95 0.26 4.09
CA ARG A 49 -2.05 0.90 4.83
C ARG A 49 -1.54 1.98 5.79
N ASN A 50 -0.52 1.68 6.59
CA ASN A 50 0.09 2.66 7.49
C ASN A 50 0.63 3.89 6.74
N ARG A 51 1.31 3.68 5.62
CA ARG A 51 1.82 4.80 4.81
C ARG A 51 0.71 5.66 4.23
N TYR A 52 -0.40 5.03 3.83
CA TYR A 52 -1.58 5.74 3.37
C TYR A 52 -2.22 6.58 4.47
N GLU A 53 -2.46 5.98 5.64
CA GLU A 53 -2.99 6.67 6.82
C GLU A 53 -2.12 7.88 7.20
N LEU A 54 -0.79 7.72 7.20
CA LEU A 54 0.16 8.80 7.47
C LEU A 54 0.07 9.95 6.45
N SER A 55 -0.23 9.66 5.19
CA SER A 55 -0.43 10.70 4.16
C SER A 55 -1.71 11.49 4.39
N VAL A 56 -2.81 10.79 4.70
CA VAL A 56 -4.09 11.43 5.07
C VAL A 56 -3.94 12.27 6.33
N ASP A 57 -3.27 11.75 7.35
CA ASP A 57 -3.05 12.44 8.63
C ASP A 57 -2.20 13.69 8.47
N LYS A 58 -1.06 13.57 7.77
CA LYS A 58 -0.17 14.70 7.51
C LYS A 58 -0.92 15.82 6.79
N PHE A 59 -1.72 15.46 5.78
CA PHE A 59 -2.54 16.41 5.05
C PHE A 59 -3.50 17.13 6.01
N TYR A 60 -4.35 16.45 6.76
CA TYR A 60 -5.28 17.14 7.67
C TYR A 60 -4.64 17.81 8.90
N GLN A 61 -3.35 17.59 9.15
CA GLN A 61 -2.59 18.31 10.18
C GLN A 61 -2.02 19.65 9.67
N SER A 62 -1.86 19.83 8.36
CA SER A 62 -1.20 21.02 7.80
C SER A 62 -2.09 22.27 7.73
N TYR A 63 -3.41 22.13 7.91
CA TYR A 63 -4.36 23.23 7.81
C TYR A 63 -5.14 23.53 9.10
N SER A 64 -5.33 24.83 9.36
CA SER A 64 -6.19 25.40 10.40
C SER A 64 -6.90 26.64 9.84
N PRO A 65 -8.19 26.88 10.15
CA PRO A 65 -9.05 26.14 11.07
C PRO A 65 -9.67 24.86 10.47
N GLN A 66 -9.84 23.83 11.28
CA GLN A 66 -10.42 22.56 10.84
C GLN A 66 -11.95 22.64 10.78
N TYR A 67 -12.50 22.88 9.59
CA TYR A 67 -13.96 22.96 9.40
C TYR A 67 -14.65 21.59 9.31
N TYR A 68 -13.91 20.51 9.01
CA TYR A 68 -14.48 19.18 8.75
C TYR A 68 -13.63 18.04 9.31
N HIS A 69 -14.28 17.07 9.98
CA HIS A 69 -13.67 15.79 10.39
C HIS A 69 -13.91 14.71 9.33
N ARG A 70 -13.11 14.71 8.24
CA ARG A 70 -13.32 13.82 7.07
C ARG A 70 -12.26 12.74 6.90
N ARG A 71 -11.40 12.55 7.91
CA ARG A 71 -10.28 11.59 7.87
C ARG A 71 -10.75 10.16 7.60
N GLY A 72 -11.82 9.73 8.27
CA GLY A 72 -12.35 8.36 8.19
C GLY A 72 -12.68 7.92 6.76
N SER A 73 -13.48 8.71 6.04
CA SER A 73 -13.91 8.38 4.67
C SER A 73 -12.77 8.31 3.65
N LEU A 74 -11.62 8.94 3.93
CA LEU A 74 -10.45 8.81 3.06
C LEU A 74 -9.70 7.51 3.34
N TYR A 75 -9.56 7.06 4.59
CA TYR A 75 -8.90 5.77 4.88
C TYR A 75 -9.53 4.59 4.14
N ASP A 76 -10.86 4.65 3.93
CA ASP A 76 -11.64 3.60 3.26
C ASP A 76 -11.37 3.51 1.74
N LEU A 77 -10.68 4.48 1.14
CA LEU A 77 -10.37 4.47 -0.30
C LEU A 77 -9.41 3.36 -0.70
N LEU A 78 -8.45 3.01 0.16
CA LEU A 78 -7.38 2.09 -0.18
C LEU A 78 -7.88 0.63 -0.12
N GLU A 79 -7.93 0.00 -1.29
CA GLU A 79 -8.14 -1.43 -1.42
C GLU A 79 -6.82 -2.14 -1.69
N THR A 80 -6.66 -3.32 -1.09
CA THR A 80 -5.49 -4.18 -1.26
C THR A 80 -5.95 -5.58 -1.60
N ASN A 81 -5.25 -6.24 -2.51
CA ASN A 81 -5.58 -7.58 -2.97
C ASN A 81 -4.31 -8.44 -3.07
N TYR A 82 -4.48 -9.73 -2.78
CA TYR A 82 -3.43 -10.73 -2.98
C TYR A 82 -3.99 -11.93 -3.75
N ASP A 83 -3.60 -12.04 -5.01
CA ASP A 83 -3.87 -13.22 -5.82
C ASP A 83 -2.85 -14.30 -5.48
N LYS A 84 -3.26 -15.22 -4.60
CA LYS A 84 -2.43 -16.36 -4.18
C LYS A 84 -2.06 -17.29 -5.34
N SER A 85 -2.88 -17.37 -6.39
CA SER A 85 -2.63 -18.25 -7.54
C SER A 85 -1.50 -17.72 -8.44
N LYS A 86 -1.38 -16.39 -8.53
CA LYS A 86 -0.32 -15.71 -9.29
C LYS A 86 0.84 -15.22 -8.42
N MET A 87 0.67 -15.26 -7.11
CA MET A 87 1.59 -14.70 -6.13
C MET A 87 1.77 -13.19 -6.30
N GLU A 88 0.70 -12.51 -6.72
CA GLU A 88 0.68 -11.09 -7.03
C GLU A 88 -0.04 -10.32 -5.94
N TYR A 89 0.58 -9.24 -5.47
CA TYR A 89 -0.03 -8.29 -4.56
C TYR A 89 -0.29 -6.99 -5.32
N SER A 90 -1.49 -6.44 -5.19
CA SER A 90 -1.89 -5.18 -5.81
C SER A 90 -2.64 -4.30 -4.82
N TRP A 91 -2.70 -3.02 -5.12
CA TRP A 91 -3.50 -2.05 -4.38
C TRP A 91 -4.08 -1.04 -5.36
N GLU A 92 -5.24 -0.51 -5.03
CA GLU A 92 -5.93 0.50 -5.81
C GLU A 92 -6.74 1.42 -4.91
N PHE A 93 -7.27 2.50 -5.49
CA PHE A 93 -8.18 3.40 -4.78
C PHE A 93 -9.57 3.24 -5.37
N ASP A 94 -10.55 2.94 -4.52
CA ASP A 94 -11.96 2.83 -4.89
C ASP A 94 -12.75 4.05 -4.38
N PRO A 95 -13.03 5.05 -5.24
CA PRO A 95 -13.80 6.24 -4.86
C PRO A 95 -15.23 5.92 -4.41
N SER A 96 -15.78 4.75 -4.76
CA SER A 96 -17.14 4.36 -4.36
C SER A 96 -17.26 4.10 -2.86
N LYS A 97 -16.14 3.90 -2.15
CA LYS A 97 -16.10 3.71 -0.69
C LYS A 97 -16.31 4.99 0.11
N ILE A 98 -16.19 6.15 -0.53
CA ILE A 98 -16.44 7.42 0.17
C ILE A 98 -17.93 7.53 0.49
N GLN A 99 -18.26 7.36 1.77
CA GLN A 99 -19.63 7.60 2.24
C GLN A 99 -19.86 9.10 2.44
N TYR A 100 -20.77 9.68 1.65
CA TYR A 100 -21.27 11.03 1.85
C TYR A 100 -22.46 10.98 2.82
N THR A 101 -22.29 11.52 4.02
CA THR A 101 -23.42 11.71 4.95
C THR A 101 -24.20 12.97 4.56
N GLY A 102 -25.43 12.81 4.06
CA GLY A 102 -26.41 13.88 3.86
C GLY A 102 -26.94 14.02 2.43
N SER A 103 -28.09 14.67 2.28
CA SER A 103 -28.79 14.95 1.00
C SER A 103 -28.04 15.89 0.04
N ASN A 104 -26.83 16.32 0.41
CA ASN A 104 -25.99 17.26 -0.34
C ASN A 104 -24.68 16.60 -0.83
N SER A 105 -24.73 15.34 -1.28
CA SER A 105 -23.63 14.71 -2.04
C SER A 105 -23.21 15.53 -3.28
N SER A 106 -24.07 16.46 -3.70
CA SER A 106 -23.89 17.46 -4.75
C SER A 106 -23.20 18.77 -4.30
N SER A 107 -22.71 18.89 -3.05
CA SER A 107 -22.00 20.10 -2.59
C SER A 107 -20.60 20.27 -3.18
N TYR A 108 -20.09 19.24 -3.85
CA TYR A 108 -18.92 19.29 -4.72
C TYR A 108 -19.44 19.33 -6.16
N SER A 109 -18.90 20.24 -6.96
CA SER A 109 -19.31 20.55 -8.33
C SER A 109 -19.85 19.35 -9.11
N HIS A 110 -21.01 19.51 -9.75
CA HIS A 110 -21.39 18.74 -10.94
C HIS A 110 -21.29 17.20 -10.84
N GLY A 111 -21.70 16.61 -9.71
CA GLY A 111 -21.71 15.14 -9.57
C GLY A 111 -20.34 14.52 -9.35
N GLU A 112 -19.34 15.33 -8.97
CA GLU A 112 -18.00 14.85 -8.64
C GLU A 112 -17.93 14.31 -7.21
N ASN A 113 -17.15 13.23 -7.05
CA ASN A 113 -16.70 12.76 -5.76
C ASN A 113 -15.65 13.74 -5.20
N GLY A 114 -16.05 14.89 -4.66
CA GLY A 114 -15.12 15.95 -4.29
C GLY A 114 -14.10 15.59 -3.21
N LEU A 115 -14.39 14.60 -2.36
CA LEU A 115 -13.36 14.05 -1.46
C LEU A 115 -12.26 13.30 -2.23
N TYR A 116 -12.58 12.65 -3.33
CA TYR A 116 -11.59 11.94 -4.16
C TYR A 116 -10.84 12.91 -5.09
N SER A 117 -11.56 13.67 -5.92
CA SER A 117 -10.94 14.52 -6.94
C SER A 117 -10.32 15.79 -6.35
N THR A 118 -11.05 16.51 -5.49
CA THR A 118 -10.62 17.82 -4.96
C THR A 118 -9.64 17.66 -3.81
N VAL A 119 -9.92 16.75 -2.87
CA VAL A 119 -9.10 16.58 -1.65
C VAL A 119 -7.98 15.57 -1.88
N PHE A 120 -8.32 14.30 -2.13
CA PHE A 120 -7.34 13.22 -2.20
C PHE A 120 -6.34 13.37 -3.36
N ARG A 121 -6.84 13.67 -4.58
CA ARG A 121 -6.01 13.92 -5.76
C ARG A 121 -5.57 15.37 -5.89
N GLY A 122 -6.47 16.31 -5.58
CA GLY A 122 -6.30 17.72 -5.88
C GLY A 122 -5.63 18.53 -4.78
N GLY A 123 -5.41 17.99 -3.58
CA GLY A 123 -4.67 18.69 -2.52
C GLY A 123 -5.41 19.86 -1.86
N TYR A 124 -6.68 20.11 -2.19
CA TYR A 124 -7.48 21.12 -1.51
C TYR A 124 -8.04 20.57 -0.19
N HIS A 125 -8.03 21.38 0.86
CA HIS A 125 -8.59 21.00 2.18
C HIS A 125 -10.12 20.95 2.21
N GLY A 126 -10.77 21.27 1.09
CA GLY A 126 -12.22 21.29 0.91
C GLY A 126 -12.63 22.40 -0.04
N GLY A 127 -13.63 23.18 0.36
CA GLY A 127 -14.23 24.22 -0.47
C GLY A 127 -15.21 23.66 -1.48
N ALA A 128 -15.88 24.57 -2.19
CA ALA A 128 -16.71 24.26 -3.34
C ALA A 128 -16.23 25.08 -4.54
N TYR A 129 -16.34 24.50 -5.73
CA TYR A 129 -15.92 25.15 -6.96
C TYR A 129 -16.83 26.35 -7.27
N HIS A 130 -16.21 27.48 -7.57
CA HIS A 130 -16.86 28.74 -7.93
C HIS A 130 -15.94 29.53 -8.85
N ASP A 131 -16.46 29.90 -10.03
CA ASP A 131 -15.82 30.82 -10.98
C ASP A 131 -14.37 30.49 -11.34
N GLY A 132 -14.06 29.19 -11.50
CA GLY A 132 -12.73 28.73 -11.93
C GLY A 132 -11.81 28.26 -10.82
N ASP A 133 -12.19 28.44 -9.55
CA ASP A 133 -11.35 28.10 -8.38
C ASP A 133 -12.20 27.52 -7.23
N PHE A 134 -11.58 27.06 -6.15
CA PHE A 134 -12.26 26.52 -4.97
C PHE A 134 -12.33 27.58 -3.87
N TYR A 135 -13.52 27.78 -3.30
CA TYR A 135 -13.76 28.75 -2.23
C TYR A 135 -14.43 28.11 -1.02
N TRP A 136 -14.14 28.64 0.17
CA TRP A 136 -14.92 28.35 1.38
C TRP A 136 -16.24 29.10 1.37
N ARG A 137 -17.30 28.46 1.87
CA ARG A 137 -18.59 29.12 2.11
C ARG A 137 -18.62 29.75 3.51
N THR A 138 -19.28 30.89 3.65
CA THR A 138 -19.36 31.69 4.90
C THR A 138 -20.77 32.25 5.10
N PRO A 139 -21.22 32.57 6.33
CA PRO A 139 -20.61 32.22 7.61
C PRO A 139 -20.83 30.75 7.98
N TYR A 140 -19.89 30.13 8.68
CA TYR A 140 -20.11 28.81 9.31
C TYR A 140 -21.15 28.95 10.44
N PRO A 141 -22.14 28.04 10.58
CA PRO A 141 -22.40 26.84 9.78
C PRO A 141 -23.46 27.03 8.67
N TYR A 142 -23.83 28.27 8.34
CA TYR A 142 -24.94 28.58 7.42
C TYR A 142 -24.54 28.55 5.93
N PHE A 143 -23.27 28.82 5.60
CA PHE A 143 -22.69 28.67 4.26
C PHE A 143 -23.44 29.40 3.14
N THR A 144 -23.94 30.62 3.38
CA THR A 144 -24.81 31.37 2.44
C THR A 144 -24.07 32.18 1.39
N HIS A 145 -22.79 32.50 1.61
CA HIS A 145 -21.97 33.33 0.71
C HIS A 145 -20.65 32.64 0.36
N TRP A 146 -20.05 33.05 -0.76
CA TRP A 146 -18.66 32.74 -1.06
C TRP A 146 -17.74 33.58 -0.18
N GLY A 147 -16.78 32.93 0.46
CA GLY A 147 -15.79 33.54 1.33
C GLY A 147 -14.43 33.59 0.64
N GLN A 148 -13.39 33.24 1.39
CA GLN A 148 -12.02 33.20 0.90
C GLN A 148 -11.72 31.93 0.07
N PRO A 149 -10.66 31.94 -0.76
CA PRO A 149 -10.18 30.74 -1.45
C PRO A 149 -9.94 29.56 -0.50
N ALA A 150 -10.17 28.35 -1.00
CA ALA A 150 -9.95 27.12 -0.28
C ALA A 150 -8.44 26.92 -0.05
N ALA A 151 -8.08 26.38 1.13
CA ALA A 151 -6.69 26.08 1.39
C ALA A 151 -6.22 24.90 0.53
N TYR A 152 -4.97 24.96 0.08
CA TYR A 152 -4.38 24.02 -0.87
C TYR A 152 -2.99 23.59 -0.40
N GLU A 153 -2.67 22.31 -0.53
CA GLU A 153 -1.32 21.77 -0.37
C GLU A 153 -0.68 21.51 -1.73
N GLN A 154 0.59 21.91 -1.86
CA GLN A 154 1.36 21.61 -3.06
C GLN A 154 1.54 20.10 -3.31
N ILE A 155 1.52 19.29 -2.25
CA ILE A 155 1.59 17.84 -2.34
C ILE A 155 0.27 17.26 -1.84
N SER A 156 -0.49 16.67 -2.74
CA SER A 156 -1.73 15.97 -2.42
C SER A 156 -1.50 14.71 -1.58
N ILE A 157 -2.58 14.15 -1.02
CA ILE A 157 -2.52 12.88 -0.29
C ILE A 157 -1.99 11.77 -1.22
N LEU A 158 -2.49 11.70 -2.46
CA LEU A 158 -2.06 10.72 -3.45
C LEU A 158 -0.56 10.82 -3.73
N GLU A 159 -0.04 12.02 -3.96
CA GLU A 159 1.39 12.22 -4.25
C GLU A 159 2.28 11.92 -3.04
N ASP A 160 1.88 12.35 -1.84
CA ASP A 160 2.62 12.03 -0.60
C ASP A 160 2.66 10.51 -0.38
N PHE A 161 1.54 9.81 -0.62
CA PHE A 161 1.45 8.36 -0.51
C PHE A 161 2.37 7.67 -1.54
N GLN A 162 2.29 8.05 -2.82
CA GLN A 162 3.15 7.50 -3.87
C GLN A 162 4.63 7.66 -3.53
N ASN A 163 5.02 8.83 -3.01
CA ASN A 163 6.39 9.08 -2.54
C ASN A 163 6.79 8.16 -1.38
N ARG A 164 5.88 7.88 -0.44
CA ARG A 164 6.14 6.98 0.69
C ARG A 164 6.25 5.52 0.28
N ILE A 165 5.41 5.07 -0.65
CA ILE A 165 5.44 3.72 -1.20
C ILE A 165 6.73 3.51 -1.99
N HIS A 166 7.07 4.44 -2.88
CA HIS A 166 8.31 4.35 -3.64
C HIS A 166 9.55 4.20 -2.73
N LYS A 167 9.63 4.96 -1.63
CA LYS A 167 10.69 4.83 -0.62
C LYS A 167 10.69 3.48 0.10
N TYR A 168 9.52 2.88 0.32
CA TYR A 168 9.40 1.57 0.93
C TYR A 168 9.90 0.47 0.00
N GLU A 169 9.41 0.47 -1.25
CA GLU A 169 9.72 -0.51 -2.30
C GLU A 169 11.21 -0.51 -2.63
N THR A 170 11.80 0.68 -2.79
CA THR A 170 13.24 0.83 -3.10
C THR A 170 14.14 0.68 -1.88
N GLY A 171 13.58 0.64 -0.67
CA GLY A 171 14.32 0.64 0.59
C GLY A 171 14.08 -0.60 1.44
N LYS A 172 13.08 -0.54 2.32
CA LYS A 172 12.86 -1.50 3.41
C LYS A 172 12.26 -2.83 2.91
N MET A 173 11.48 -2.83 1.83
CA MET A 173 10.74 -4.00 1.36
C MET A 173 11.61 -5.24 1.14
N LYS A 174 12.79 -5.08 0.51
CA LYS A 174 13.75 -6.19 0.32
C LYS A 174 14.30 -6.74 1.64
N LYS A 175 14.49 -5.88 2.64
CA LYS A 175 14.96 -6.30 3.98
C LYS A 175 13.86 -7.09 4.70
N ASP A 176 12.61 -6.65 4.60
CA ASP A 176 11.46 -7.35 5.18
C ASP A 176 11.30 -8.74 4.55
N PHE A 177 11.36 -8.84 3.22
CA PHE A 177 11.32 -10.14 2.52
C PHE A 177 12.43 -11.07 3.02
N ARG A 178 13.68 -10.59 3.04
CA ARG A 178 14.83 -11.40 3.46
C ARG A 178 14.68 -11.89 4.90
N ARG A 179 14.24 -11.02 5.81
CA ARG A 179 14.00 -11.37 7.21
C ARG A 179 12.95 -12.49 7.31
N ILE A 180 11.80 -12.32 6.67
CA ILE A 180 10.69 -13.27 6.72
C ILE A 180 11.05 -14.60 6.04
N TYR A 181 11.85 -14.55 4.97
CA TYR A 181 12.39 -15.75 4.31
C TYR A 181 13.27 -16.55 5.27
N ILE A 182 14.21 -15.89 5.94
CA ILE A 182 15.13 -16.53 6.91
C ILE A 182 14.35 -17.14 8.07
N GLU A 183 13.38 -16.39 8.64
CA GLU A 183 12.49 -16.91 9.69
C GLU A 183 11.70 -18.15 9.23
N SER A 184 11.25 -18.15 7.97
CA SER A 184 10.51 -19.28 7.40
C SER A 184 11.40 -20.48 7.11
N LEU A 185 12.64 -20.27 6.70
CA LEU A 185 13.66 -21.30 6.49
C LEU A 185 13.99 -21.99 7.82
N TYR A 186 14.28 -21.21 8.87
CA TYR A 186 14.57 -21.77 10.20
C TYR A 186 13.39 -22.53 10.78
N SER A 187 12.15 -22.22 10.41
CA SER A 187 10.97 -22.99 10.83
C SER A 187 10.82 -24.36 10.16
N LEU A 188 11.71 -24.70 9.22
CA LEU A 188 11.72 -25.97 8.47
C LEU A 188 12.94 -26.83 8.79
N LEU A 189 13.95 -26.26 9.47
CA LEU A 189 15.14 -26.94 9.96
C LEU A 189 14.90 -27.42 11.40
#